data_AF-A0A357CZJ1-F1
#
_entry.id   AF-A0A357CZJ1-F1
#
_cell.length_a   1.000
_cell.length_b   1.000
_cell.length_c   1.000
_cell.angle_alpha   90.00
_cell.angle_beta   90.00
_cell.angle_gamma   90.00
#
_symmetry.space_group_name_H-M   'P 1'
#
loop_
_entity.id
_entity.type
_entity.pdbx_description
1 polymer ?
#
loop_
_entity_poly.entity_id
_entity_poly.type
_entity_poly.pdbx_seq_one_letter_code
_entity_poly.pdbx_strand_id
1 'polypeptide(L)'
;GLTREGDGTAETLLNGGGCFENIKFVISSAAIKPTNVVNGNKFLLEAAKNENRFIPLCSFHPDMDYNDGIAELERIKELGAKGIKL
;
A
#
# COMPACT_ATOMS: atom_id res chain seq x y z
N GLY A 1 21.98 -10.02 9.26
CA GLY A 1 20.68 -9.74 8.63
C GLY A 1 19.86 -8.89 9.57
N LEU A 2 19.00 -8.01 9.07
CA LEU A 2 18.06 -7.29 9.91
C LEU A 2 16.99 -8.26 10.43
N THR A 3 16.66 -8.18 11.71
CA THR A 3 15.56 -8.95 12.29
C THR A 3 14.25 -8.40 11.75
N ARG A 4 13.36 -9.28 11.30
CA ARG A 4 12.02 -8.88 10.87
C ARG A 4 11.22 -8.51 12.12
N GLU A 5 10.78 -7.27 12.20
CA GLU A 5 9.82 -6.82 13.20
C GLU A 5 8.42 -6.81 12.56
N GLY A 6 7.51 -7.60 13.12
CA GLY A 6 6.12 -7.75 12.66
C GLY A 6 5.88 -8.82 11.60
N ASP A 7 4.61 -9.20 11.45
CA ASP A 7 4.14 -10.30 10.61
C ASP A 7 3.51 -9.83 9.27
N GLY A 8 3.46 -8.51 9.05
CA GLY A 8 2.88 -7.91 7.84
C GLY A 8 1.36 -7.71 7.91
N THR A 9 0.75 -7.90 9.08
CA THR A 9 -0.68 -7.65 9.28
C THR A 9 -0.96 -6.21 9.70
N ALA A 10 -2.17 -5.73 9.39
CA ALA A 10 -2.66 -4.45 9.88
C ALA A 10 -2.73 -4.41 11.41
N GLU A 11 -3.14 -5.50 12.05
CA GLU A 11 -3.26 -5.61 13.50
C GLU A 11 -1.92 -5.35 14.20
N THR A 12 -0.84 -6.00 13.76
CA THR A 12 0.50 -5.77 14.31
C THR A 12 0.92 -4.31 14.20
N LEU A 13 0.65 -3.68 13.06
CA LEU A 13 0.99 -2.27 12.84
C LEU A 13 0.20 -1.34 13.77
N LEU A 14 -1.09 -1.58 13.92
CA LEU A 14 -1.98 -0.78 14.78
C LEU A 14 -1.64 -0.93 16.26
N ASN A 15 -1.34 -2.15 16.71
CA ASN A 15 -0.90 -2.42 18.08
C ASN A 15 0.44 -1.73 18.37
N GLY A 16 1.38 -1.75 17.41
CA GLY A 16 2.66 -1.07 17.53
C GLY A 16 2.56 0.46 17.67
N GLY A 17 1.52 1.07 17.11
CA GLY A 17 1.25 2.50 17.27
C GLY A 17 0.26 2.86 18.39
N GLY A 18 -0.24 1.89 19.15
CA GLY A 18 -1.31 2.09 20.14
C GLY A 18 -0.96 3.02 21.30
N CYS A 19 0.32 3.30 21.54
CA CYS A 19 0.77 4.25 22.56
C CYS A 19 0.71 5.72 22.11
N PHE A 20 0.39 5.99 20.84
CA PHE A 20 0.32 7.34 20.28
C PHE A 20 -1.13 7.74 19.98
N GLU A 21 -1.55 8.88 20.50
CA GLU A 21 -2.82 9.49 20.10
C GLU A 21 -2.72 10.05 18.66
N ASN A 22 -3.79 9.91 17.88
CA ASN A 22 -3.92 10.48 16.53
C ASN A 22 -2.85 10.05 15.50
N ILE A 23 -2.30 8.83 15.62
CA ILE A 23 -1.33 8.31 14.66
C ILE A 23 -1.96 7.92 13.32
N LYS A 24 -1.23 8.17 12.23
CA LYS A 24 -1.52 7.66 10.88
C LYS A 24 -0.33 6.90 10.35
N PHE A 25 -0.59 5.90 9.51
CA PHE A 25 0.43 5.04 8.93
C PHE A 25 0.44 5.19 7.42
N VAL A 26 1.61 5.53 6.88
CA VAL A 26 1.86 5.39 5.45
C VAL A 26 2.09 3.91 5.18
N ILE A 27 1.20 3.29 4.41
CA ILE A 27 1.28 1.87 4.08
C ILE A 27 1.60 1.69 2.61
N SER A 28 2.41 0.67 2.32
CA SER A 28 2.73 0.25 0.96
C SER A 28 3.01 -1.25 0.93
N SER A 29 2.88 -1.87 -0.23
CA SER A 29 3.29 -3.27 -0.42
C SER A 29 4.83 -3.38 -0.38
N ALA A 30 5.34 -4.59 -0.14
CA ALA A 30 6.75 -4.90 -0.37
C ALA A 30 7.12 -4.76 -1.87
N ALA A 31 8.38 -4.94 -2.25
CA ALA A 31 8.77 -4.97 -3.66
C ALA A 31 7.95 -6.05 -4.41
N ILE A 32 7.34 -5.69 -5.53
CA ILE A 32 6.45 -6.56 -6.30
C ILE A 32 6.91 -6.65 -7.74
N LYS A 33 6.73 -7.83 -8.36
CA LYS A 33 6.87 -8.00 -9.81
C LYS A 33 5.78 -7.19 -10.55
N PRO A 34 5.99 -6.78 -11.82
CA PRO A 34 4.99 -6.02 -12.57
C PRO A 34 3.62 -6.72 -12.63
N THR A 35 3.61 -8.05 -12.77
CA THR A 35 2.38 -8.87 -12.79
C THR A 35 1.57 -8.83 -11.49
N ASN A 36 2.17 -8.36 -10.39
CA ASN A 36 1.55 -8.34 -9.07
C ASN A 36 1.07 -6.95 -8.65
N VAL A 37 1.31 -5.91 -9.46
CA VAL A 37 0.99 -4.51 -9.14
C VAL A 37 -0.49 -4.32 -8.84
N VAL A 38 -1.36 -4.73 -9.77
CA VAL A 38 -2.80 -4.55 -9.64
C VAL A 38 -3.36 -5.25 -8.40
N ASN A 39 -2.93 -6.50 -8.17
CA ASN A 39 -3.37 -7.28 -7.00
C ASN A 39 -2.83 -6.71 -5.69
N GLY A 40 -1.58 -6.25 -5.66
CA GLY A 40 -0.98 -5.59 -4.50
C GLY A 40 -1.69 -4.29 -4.14
N ASN A 41 -2.00 -3.46 -5.14
CA ASN A 41 -2.74 -2.21 -4.97
C ASN A 41 -4.17 -2.46 -4.49
N LYS A 42 -4.85 -3.48 -5.04
CA LYS A 42 -6.17 -3.89 -4.56
C LYS A 42 -6.14 -4.23 -3.07
N PHE A 43 -5.21 -5.08 -2.64
CA PHE A 43 -5.07 -5.42 -1.22
C PHE A 43 -4.82 -4.19 -0.33
N LEU A 44 -3.92 -3.31 -0.75
CA LEU A 44 -3.57 -2.11 0.01
C LEU A 44 -4.75 -1.13 0.15
N LEU A 45 -5.48 -0.91 -0.94
CA LEU A 45 -6.65 -0.02 -0.95
C LEU A 45 -7.79 -0.61 -0.11
N GLU A 46 -8.04 -1.91 -0.16
CA GLU A 46 -9.03 -2.55 0.71
C GLU A 46 -8.64 -2.44 2.19
N ALA A 47 -7.36 -2.57 2.54
CA ALA A 47 -6.91 -2.34 3.91
C ALA A 47 -7.16 -0.88 4.34
N ALA A 48 -6.87 0.10 3.48
CA ALA A 48 -7.08 1.53 3.78
C ALA A 48 -8.56 1.94 3.84
N LYS A 49 -9.45 1.24 3.12
CA LYS A 49 -10.91 1.46 3.23
C LYS A 49 -11.45 1.07 4.61
N ASN A 50 -10.86 0.06 5.24
CA ASN A 50 -11.32 -0.48 6.52
C ASN A 50 -10.65 0.18 7.74
N GLU A 51 -9.63 1.01 7.54
CA GLU A 51 -8.88 1.66 8.62
C GLU A 51 -8.47 3.08 8.21
N ASN A 52 -9.09 4.09 8.80
CA ASN A 52 -8.92 5.50 8.42
C ASN A 52 -7.54 6.08 8.78
N ARG A 53 -6.77 5.40 9.64
CA ARG A 53 -5.39 5.76 9.95
C ARG A 53 -4.43 5.40 8.83
N PHE A 54 -4.84 4.57 7.88
CA PHE A 54 -3.98 4.14 6.78
C PHE A 54 -3.98 5.13 5.61
N ILE A 55 -2.78 5.50 5.18
CA ILE A 55 -2.51 6.37 4.03
C ILE A 55 -1.86 5.48 2.96
N PRO A 56 -2.62 5.03 1.95
CA PRO A 56 -2.11 4.07 0.97
C PRO A 56 -1.20 4.73 -0.08
N LEU A 57 0.04 4.26 -0.17
CA LEU A 57 0.92 4.48 -1.32
C LEU A 57 0.93 3.23 -2.20
N CYS A 58 0.17 3.30 -3.29
CA CYS A 58 0.06 2.20 -4.24
C CYS A 58 1.34 2.07 -5.05
N SER A 59 1.66 0.85 -5.48
CA SER A 59 2.85 0.59 -6.27
C SER A 59 2.64 0.90 -7.75
N PHE A 60 3.72 1.34 -8.38
CA PHE A 60 3.92 1.33 -9.82
C PHE A 60 5.22 0.59 -10.09
N HIS A 61 5.30 -0.19 -11.16
CA HIS A 61 6.52 -0.91 -11.52
C HIS A 61 7.03 -0.43 -12.88
N PRO A 62 8.32 -0.07 -13.01
CA PRO A 62 8.86 0.50 -14.25
C PRO A 62 8.77 -0.45 -15.45
N ASP A 63 8.80 -1.77 -15.21
CA ASP A 63 8.69 -2.79 -16.26
C ASP A 63 7.24 -3.16 -16.63
N MET A 64 6.23 -2.41 -16.20
CA MET A 64 4.87 -2.59 -16.71
C MET A 64 4.76 -2.08 -18.15
N ASP A 65 3.82 -2.63 -18.92
CA ASP A 65 3.40 -1.98 -20.16
C ASP A 65 2.91 -0.55 -19.85
N TYR A 66 3.25 0.39 -20.73
CA TYR A 66 2.93 1.80 -20.52
C TYR A 66 1.42 2.04 -20.36
N ASN A 67 0.59 1.44 -21.23
CA ASN A 67 -0.85 1.65 -21.18
C ASN A 67 -1.47 1.00 -19.95
N ASP A 68 -1.01 -0.21 -19.59
CA ASP A 68 -1.45 -0.89 -18.37
C ASP A 68 -1.05 -0.10 -17.11
N GLY A 69 0.16 0.46 -17.10
CA GLY A 69 0.65 1.32 -16.03
C GLY A 69 -0.21 2.57 -15.86
N ILE A 70 -0.51 3.29 -16.94
CA ILE A 70 -1.38 4.47 -16.91
C ILE A 70 -2.81 4.11 -16.46
N ALA A 71 -3.39 3.04 -17.00
CA ALA A 71 -4.72 2.60 -16.60
C ALA A 71 -4.80 2.26 -15.11
N GLU A 72 -3.76 1.62 -14.58
CA GLU A 72 -3.68 1.32 -13.16
C GLU A 72 -3.52 2.58 -12.31
N LEU A 73 -2.72 3.56 -12.73
CA LEU A 73 -2.56 4.84 -12.03
C LEU A 73 -3.88 5.62 -11.91
N GLU A 74 -4.68 5.68 -12.98
CA GLU A 74 -5.99 6.31 -12.93
C GLU A 74 -6.95 5.55 -12.00
N ARG A 75 -6.99 4.22 -12.11
CA ARG A 75 -7.85 3.38 -11.27
C ARG A 75 -7.55 3.55 -9.78
N ILE A 76 -6.27 3.50 -9.37
CA ILE A 76 -5.91 3.62 -7.94
C ILE A 76 -6.17 5.03 -7.39
N LYS A 77 -6.05 6.05 -8.24
CA LYS A 77 -6.36 7.44 -7.89
C LYS A 77 -7.85 7.61 -7.60
N GLU A 78 -8.72 7.06 -8.45
CA GLU A 78 -10.18 7.04 -8.23
C GLU A 78 -10.55 6.29 -6.96
N LEU A 79 -9.81 5.22 -6.62
CA LEU A 79 -10.03 4.42 -5.42
C LEU A 79 -9.41 5.01 -4.14
N GLY A 80 -8.80 6.19 -4.22
CA GLY A 80 -8.37 6.96 -3.06
C GLY A 80 -6.91 6.78 -2.64
N ALA A 81 -6.05 6.24 -3.52
CA ALA A 81 -4.60 6.25 -3.30
C ALA A 81 -4.11 7.68 -3.00
N LYS A 82 -3.14 7.82 -2.08
CA LYS A 82 -2.59 9.11 -1.67
C LYS A 82 -1.20 9.39 -2.24
N GLY A 83 -0.64 8.42 -2.96
CA GLY A 83 0.61 8.57 -3.70
C GLY A 83 1.06 7.23 -4.26
N ILE A 84 2.26 7.25 -4.84
CA ILE A 84 2.87 6.12 -5.53
C ILE A 84 4.19 5.72 -4.87
N LYS A 85 4.43 4.41 -4.75
CA LYS A 85 5.73 3.83 -4.47
C LYS A 85 6.32 3.30 -5.77
N LEU A 86 7.51 3.80 -6.12
CA LEU A 86 8.30 3.36 -7.28
C LEU A 86 9.30 2.28 -6.88
#